data_AF-A0AAQ3THP6-F1
#
_entry.id   AF-A0AAQ3THP6-F1
#
_cell.length_a   1.000
_cell.length_b   1.000
_cell.length_c   1.000
_cell.angle_alpha   90.00
_cell.angle_beta   90.00
_cell.angle_gamma   90.00
#
_symmetry.space_group_name_H-M   'P 1'
#
loop_
_entity.id
_entity.type
_entity.pdbx_description
1 polymer ?
#
loop_
_entity_poly.entity_id
_entity_poly.type
_entity_poly.pdbx_seq_one_letter_code
_entity_poly.pdbx_strand_id
1 'polypeptide(L)'
;MERLEMAVSDLELALERSAKLPITDIALLQRRNMIKLCSLLHYTFCNPIARHLLEGKSLTYELEQGTQLRSLYIWSICSEERGVEAVLRYRYVDSTMVEKCFLLLMFVRLSESTNILRIASKGLQLLTSQFKLAAESAMGELAALPNLQAIVHSDANPLVSFREQYTKLTQHCRPDPACCKASRHGLCGSNIL
;
A
#
# COMPACT_ATOMS: atom_id res chain seq x y z
N MET A 1 20.98 7.55 -9.33
CA MET A 1 20.78 7.39 -7.87
C MET A 1 21.67 8.37 -7.12
N GLU A 2 22.98 8.37 -7.40
CA GLU A 2 24.00 9.24 -6.79
C GLU A 2 23.70 10.75 -6.77
N ARG A 3 23.21 11.32 -7.88
CA ARG A 3 22.89 12.77 -7.95
C ARG A 3 21.75 13.18 -7.00
N LEU A 4 20.86 12.26 -6.67
CA LEU A 4 19.72 12.50 -5.79
C LEU A 4 20.12 12.32 -4.32
N GLU A 5 20.94 11.30 -4.03
CA GLU A 5 21.51 11.07 -2.70
C GLU A 5 22.36 12.25 -2.25
N MET A 6 23.18 12.80 -3.16
CA MET A 6 24.00 13.99 -2.89
C MET A 6 23.14 15.23 -2.56
N ALA A 7 22.06 15.45 -3.30
CA ALA A 7 21.14 16.55 -3.06
C ALA A 7 20.40 16.42 -1.70
N VAL A 8 20.14 15.20 -1.24
CA VAL A 8 19.55 14.93 0.07
C VAL A 8 20.55 15.22 1.18
N SER A 9 21.79 14.74 1.06
CA SER A 9 22.85 15.04 2.04
C SER A 9 23.12 16.54 2.17
N ASP A 10 23.11 17.27 1.05
CA ASP A 10 23.26 18.73 1.06
C ASP A 10 22.09 19.42 1.79
N LEU A 11 20.86 18.92 1.60
CA LEU A 11 19.68 19.45 2.26
C LEU A 11 19.68 19.15 3.78
N GLU A 12 20.09 17.96 4.19
CA GLU A 12 20.25 17.59 5.61
C GLU A 12 21.28 18.45 6.31
N LEU A 13 22.43 18.64 5.67
CA LEU A 13 23.53 19.48 6.16
C LEU A 13 23.11 20.95 6.29
N ALA A 14 22.34 21.46 5.32
CA ALA A 14 21.76 22.80 5.38
C ALA A 14 20.76 22.94 6.55
N LEU A 15 19.92 21.91 6.78
CA LEU A 15 18.96 21.89 7.88
C LEU A 15 19.64 21.80 9.26
N GLU A 16 20.75 21.06 9.38
CA GLU A 16 21.53 20.99 10.62
C GLU A 16 22.21 22.33 10.92
N ARG A 17 22.83 22.96 9.91
CA ARG A 17 23.42 24.31 10.03
C ARG A 17 22.37 25.34 10.43
N SER A 18 21.16 25.27 9.87
CA SER A 18 20.05 26.15 10.24
C SER A 18 19.53 25.94 11.67
N ALA A 19 19.76 24.76 12.27
CA ALA A 19 19.37 24.45 13.64
C ALA A 19 20.21 25.20 14.67
N LYS A 20 21.46 25.52 14.31
CA LYS A 20 22.44 26.24 15.13
C LYS A 20 22.24 27.76 15.07
N LEU A 21 21.35 28.25 14.19
CA LEU A 21 20.97 29.65 14.14
C LEU A 21 19.87 29.94 15.17
N PRO A 22 20.00 31.02 15.97
CA PRO A 22 18.99 31.41 16.94
C PRO A 22 17.79 32.03 16.20
N ILE A 23 16.88 31.17 15.75
CA ILE A 23 15.58 31.59 15.21
C ILE A 23 14.64 31.76 16.40
N THR A 24 14.28 33.00 16.70
CA THR A 24 13.32 33.34 17.77
C THR A 24 11.88 33.46 17.25
N ASP A 25 11.72 33.65 15.95
CA ASP A 25 10.42 33.73 15.29
C ASP A 25 9.73 32.36 15.25
N ILE A 26 8.56 32.28 15.89
CA ILE A 26 7.79 31.04 16.07
C ILE A 26 7.32 30.48 14.72
N ALA A 27 6.96 31.31 13.75
CA ALA A 27 6.50 30.86 12.44
C ALA A 27 7.66 30.27 11.63
N LEU A 28 8.85 30.86 11.73
CA LEU A 28 10.07 30.32 11.10
C LEU A 28 10.53 29.01 11.78
N LEU A 29 10.40 28.90 13.10
CA LEU A 29 10.64 27.65 13.84
C LEU A 29 9.69 26.53 13.40
N GLN A 30 8.40 26.83 13.29
CA GLN A 30 7.38 25.88 12.81
C GLN A 30 7.66 25.46 11.36
N ARG A 31 8.00 26.42 10.48
CA ARG A 31 8.32 26.13 9.08
C ARG A 31 9.60 25.30 8.95
N ARG A 32 10.63 25.55 9.77
CA ARG A 32 11.83 24.72 9.84
C ARG A 32 11.52 23.30 10.30
N ASN A 33 10.68 23.13 11.33
CA ASN A 33 10.26 21.82 11.80
C ASN A 33 9.43 21.08 10.75
N MET A 34 8.55 21.78 10.04
CA MET A 34 7.80 21.23 8.92
C MET A 34 8.72 20.82 7.76
N ILE A 35 9.73 21.62 7.41
CA ILE A 35 10.69 21.26 6.35
C ILE A 35 11.56 20.09 6.80
N LYS A 36 12.07 20.07 8.04
CA LYS A 36 12.79 18.91 8.57
C LYS A 36 11.94 17.66 8.52
N LEU A 37 10.71 17.74 9.01
CA LEU A 37 9.75 16.64 8.98
C LEU A 37 9.45 16.25 7.53
N CYS A 38 9.23 17.19 6.61
CA CYS A 38 9.01 16.92 5.20
C CYS A 38 10.24 16.31 4.53
N SER A 39 11.47 16.71 4.84
CA SER A 39 12.70 16.17 4.23
C SER A 39 13.02 14.76 4.75
N LEU A 40 12.94 14.55 6.07
CA LEU A 40 13.02 13.22 6.68
C LEU A 40 11.91 12.32 6.13
N LEU A 41 10.70 12.85 6.02
CA LEU A 41 9.60 12.10 5.46
C LEU A 41 9.66 11.99 3.93
N HIS A 42 10.29 12.87 3.16
CA HIS A 42 10.34 12.79 1.68
C HIS A 42 11.19 11.58 1.24
N TYR A 43 12.21 11.23 2.03
CA TYR A 43 12.98 10.00 1.85
C TYR A 43 12.30 8.78 2.49
N THR A 44 11.55 8.95 3.59
CA THR A 44 10.77 7.89 4.25
C THR A 44 9.41 7.60 3.56
N PHE A 45 8.91 8.50 2.71
CA PHE A 45 7.62 8.42 2.01
C PHE A 45 7.71 7.68 0.68
N CYS A 46 8.90 7.31 0.22
CA CYS A 46 9.03 6.27 -0.77
C CYS A 46 8.68 4.96 -0.07
N ASN A 47 7.39 4.62 0.03
CA ASN A 47 7.00 3.28 0.40
C ASN A 47 7.68 2.33 -0.61
N PRO A 48 8.70 1.55 -0.20
CA PRO A 48 9.54 0.85 -1.17
C PRO A 48 8.72 -0.15 -1.96
N ILE A 49 7.68 -0.71 -1.34
CA ILE A 49 6.72 -1.61 -1.97
C ILE A 49 5.92 -0.87 -3.05
N ALA A 50 5.35 0.30 -2.73
CA ALA A 50 4.60 1.10 -3.72
C ALA A 50 5.49 1.53 -4.89
N ARG A 51 6.73 1.95 -4.60
CA ARG A 51 7.71 2.28 -5.63
C ARG A 51 8.02 1.08 -6.52
N HIS A 52 8.34 -0.08 -5.94
CA HIS A 52 8.60 -1.29 -6.71
C HIS A 52 7.42 -1.68 -7.60
N LEU A 53 6.19 -1.57 -7.11
CA LEU A 53 4.99 -1.86 -7.89
C LEU A 53 4.75 -0.85 -9.02
N LEU A 54 5.05 0.44 -8.81
CA LEU A 54 5.01 1.47 -9.85
C LEU A 54 6.11 1.26 -10.90
N GLU A 55 7.26 0.71 -10.51
CA GLU A 55 8.33 0.25 -11.40
C GLU A 55 7.99 -1.07 -12.14
N GLY A 56 6.79 -1.64 -11.91
CA GLY A 56 6.33 -2.87 -12.55
C GLY A 56 6.79 -4.16 -11.88
N LYS A 57 7.49 -4.08 -10.76
CA LYS A 57 7.93 -5.24 -9.98
C LYS A 57 6.78 -5.83 -9.19
N SER A 58 6.87 -7.11 -8.86
CA SER A 58 5.92 -7.78 -7.94
C SER A 58 6.62 -8.32 -6.70
N LEU A 59 5.88 -8.44 -5.61
CA LEU A 59 6.36 -9.03 -4.37
C LEU A 59 5.65 -10.37 -4.12
N THR A 60 6.42 -11.39 -3.83
CA THR A 60 5.91 -12.72 -3.49
C THR A 60 6.49 -13.17 -2.16
N TYR A 61 5.63 -13.75 -1.34
CA TYR A 61 5.99 -14.41 -0.10
C TYR A 61 5.18 -15.69 0.04
N GLU A 62 5.85 -16.78 0.40
CA GLU A 62 5.21 -18.06 0.70
C GLU A 62 5.84 -18.66 1.96
N LEU A 63 5.01 -19.26 2.78
CA LEU A 63 5.40 -19.95 4.00
C LEU A 63 4.60 -21.22 4.15
N GLU A 64 5.31 -22.33 4.22
CA GLU A 64 4.77 -23.65 4.52
C GLU A 64 5.10 -24.01 5.97
N GLN A 65 4.07 -24.39 6.73
CA GLN A 65 4.21 -24.81 8.11
C GLN A 65 3.29 -25.99 8.38
N GLY A 66 3.84 -27.20 8.32
CA GLY A 66 3.06 -28.44 8.49
C GLY A 66 1.99 -28.57 7.42
N THR A 67 0.72 -28.55 7.82
CA THR A 67 -0.44 -28.67 6.92
C THR A 67 -0.88 -27.33 6.33
N GLN A 68 -0.23 -26.23 6.75
CA GLN A 68 -0.62 -24.87 6.40
C GLN A 68 0.29 -24.28 5.34
N LEU A 69 -0.32 -23.67 4.33
CA LEU A 69 0.33 -22.82 3.34
C LEU A 69 -0.23 -21.40 3.45
N ARG A 70 0.66 -20.44 3.71
CA ARG A 70 0.36 -19.01 3.72
C ARG A 70 1.13 -18.36 2.59
N SER A 71 0.42 -17.70 1.67
CA SER A 71 1.05 -17.01 0.55
C SER A 71 0.48 -15.61 0.39
N LEU A 72 1.35 -14.67 0.07
CA LEU A 72 1.03 -13.30 -0.23
C LEU A 72 1.69 -12.90 -1.54
N TYR A 73 0.87 -12.44 -2.47
CA TYR A 73 1.32 -11.93 -3.76
C TYR A 73 0.79 -10.50 -3.96
N ILE A 74 1.70 -9.58 -4.29
CA ILE A 74 1.38 -8.19 -4.56
C ILE A 74 1.95 -7.81 -5.93
N TRP A 75 1.09 -7.36 -6.83
CA TRP A 75 1.48 -6.93 -8.17
C TRP A 75 0.65 -5.71 -8.60
N SER A 76 1.09 -5.03 -9.65
CA SER A 76 0.35 -3.90 -10.22
C SER A 76 -0.35 -4.28 -11.52
N ILE A 77 -1.49 -3.63 -11.77
CA ILE A 77 -2.22 -3.64 -13.03
C ILE A 77 -2.36 -2.20 -13.48
N CYS A 78 -1.99 -1.93 -14.73
CA CYS A 78 -2.17 -0.63 -15.36
C CYS A 78 -3.36 -0.69 -16.33
N SER A 79 -4.24 0.30 -16.24
CA SER A 79 -5.39 0.49 -17.12
C SER A 79 -5.56 1.99 -17.41
N GLU A 80 -5.93 2.33 -18.64
CA GLU A 80 -6.14 3.72 -19.06
C GLU A 80 -7.20 4.43 -18.20
N GLU A 81 -8.28 3.74 -17.84
CA GLU A 81 -9.40 4.32 -17.08
C GLU A 81 -9.14 4.41 -15.57
N ARG A 82 -8.37 3.46 -15.02
CA ARG A 82 -8.19 3.29 -13.56
C ARG A 82 -6.82 3.71 -13.04
N GLY A 83 -5.88 4.00 -13.94
CA GLY A 83 -4.48 4.23 -13.62
C GLY A 83 -3.78 2.93 -13.19
N VAL A 84 -2.80 3.06 -12.29
CA VAL A 84 -2.11 1.91 -11.70
C VAL A 84 -2.82 1.50 -10.41
N GLU A 85 -3.25 0.25 -10.32
CA GLU A 85 -3.79 -0.35 -9.10
C GLU A 85 -2.90 -1.51 -8.65
N ALA A 86 -2.56 -1.54 -7.37
CA ALA A 86 -2.00 -2.71 -6.72
C ALA A 86 -3.10 -3.72 -6.45
N VAL A 87 -2.82 -4.97 -6.79
CA VAL A 87 -3.58 -6.14 -6.38
C VAL A 87 -2.81 -6.81 -5.25
N LEU A 88 -3.49 -6.99 -4.12
CA LEU A 88 -2.98 -7.78 -3.00
C LEU A 88 -3.79 -9.05 -2.90
N ARG A 89 -3.12 -10.19 -3.03
CA ARG A 89 -3.68 -11.52 -2.88
C ARG A 89 -3.05 -12.21 -1.69
N TYR A 90 -3.85 -12.47 -0.65
CA TYR A 90 -3.42 -13.29 0.47
C TYR A 90 -4.22 -14.59 0.48
N ARG A 91 -3.53 -15.72 0.58
CA ARG A 91 -4.13 -17.04 0.60
C ARG A 91 -3.64 -17.79 1.84
N TYR A 92 -4.60 -18.35 2.55
CA TYR A 92 -4.38 -19.27 3.65
C TYR A 92 -5.04 -20.60 3.29
N VAL A 93 -4.26 -21.67 3.30
CA VAL A 93 -4.73 -23.04 3.07
C VAL A 93 -4.28 -23.91 4.22
N ASP A 94 -5.17 -24.74 4.75
CA ASP A 94 -4.85 -25.81 5.68
C ASP A 94 -5.46 -27.12 5.15
N SER A 95 -4.61 -28.09 4.82
CA SER A 95 -5.06 -29.37 4.25
C SER A 95 -5.89 -30.21 5.22
N THR A 96 -5.84 -29.91 6.52
CA THR A 96 -6.62 -30.60 7.56
C THR A 96 -7.91 -29.87 7.93
N MET A 97 -8.04 -28.60 7.55
CA MET A 97 -9.14 -27.72 7.95
C MET A 97 -9.63 -26.93 6.73
N VAL A 98 -10.10 -27.64 5.69
CA VAL A 98 -10.44 -27.05 4.39
C VAL A 98 -11.50 -25.95 4.46
N GLU A 99 -12.42 -26.06 5.42
CA GLU A 99 -13.47 -25.07 5.70
C GLU A 99 -12.94 -23.76 6.31
N LYS A 100 -11.69 -23.75 6.76
CA LYS A 100 -10.97 -22.57 7.25
C LYS A 100 -9.99 -22.01 6.22
N CYS A 101 -9.90 -22.60 5.02
CA CYS A 101 -9.14 -22.03 3.92
C CYS A 101 -9.84 -20.78 3.40
N PHE A 102 -9.07 -19.74 3.08
CA PHE A 102 -9.63 -18.52 2.52
C PHE A 102 -8.65 -17.81 1.59
N LEU A 103 -9.24 -16.97 0.74
CA LEU A 103 -8.55 -16.08 -0.18
C LEU A 103 -9.05 -14.66 0.05
N LEU A 104 -8.13 -13.75 0.36
CA LEU A 104 -8.36 -12.32 0.39
C LEU A 104 -7.80 -11.69 -0.89
N LEU A 105 -8.60 -10.81 -1.50
CA LEU A 105 -8.21 -10.03 -2.65
C LEU A 105 -8.56 -8.56 -2.42
N MET A 106 -7.57 -7.67 -2.53
CA MET A 106 -7.77 -6.23 -2.42
C MET A 106 -7.18 -5.50 -3.62
N PHE A 107 -7.89 -4.46 -4.05
CA PHE A 107 -7.48 -3.57 -5.13
C PHE A 107 -7.26 -2.17 -4.55
N VAL A 108 -6.06 -1.63 -4.70
CA VAL A 108 -5.67 -0.34 -4.12
C VAL A 108 -5.08 0.53 -5.22
N ARG A 109 -5.65 1.72 -5.45
CA ARG A 109 -5.05 2.69 -6.37
C ARG A 109 -3.68 3.14 -5.86
N LEU A 110 -2.68 3.08 -6.73
CA LEU A 110 -1.31 3.44 -6.38
C LEU A 110 -0.98 4.90 -6.69
N SER A 111 -0.24 5.47 -5.76
CA SER A 111 0.55 6.70 -5.86
C SER A 111 1.89 6.44 -5.17
N GLU A 112 2.89 7.29 -5.39
CA GLU A 112 4.20 7.17 -4.72
C GLU A 112 4.10 7.16 -3.18
N SER A 113 3.10 7.85 -2.64
CA SER A 113 2.83 7.94 -1.21
C SER A 113 1.91 6.83 -0.66
N THR A 114 1.49 5.87 -1.50
CA THR A 114 0.54 4.85 -1.08
C THR A 114 1.19 3.86 -0.12
N ASN A 115 0.63 3.73 1.08
CA ASN A 115 1.02 2.68 2.03
C ASN A 115 0.05 1.51 1.97
N ILE A 116 0.34 0.57 1.07
CA ILE A 116 -0.53 -0.57 0.75
C ILE A 116 -0.75 -1.45 1.97
N LEU A 117 0.31 -1.78 2.71
CA LEU A 117 0.22 -2.61 3.91
C LEU A 117 -0.71 -1.98 4.95
N ARG A 118 -0.56 -0.68 5.20
CA ARG A 118 -1.42 0.05 6.13
C ARG A 118 -2.88 0.10 5.69
N ILE A 119 -3.13 0.30 4.39
CA ILE A 119 -4.50 0.30 3.82
C ILE A 119 -5.11 -1.09 3.98
N ALA A 120 -4.37 -2.13 3.63
CA ALA A 120 -4.75 -3.53 3.74
C ALA A 120 -5.10 -3.91 5.19
N SER A 121 -4.22 -3.61 6.16
CA SER A 121 -4.47 -3.88 7.57
C SER A 121 -5.73 -3.16 8.07
N LYS A 122 -5.93 -1.89 7.73
CA LYS A 122 -7.14 -1.15 8.11
C LYS A 122 -8.41 -1.76 7.51
N GLY A 123 -8.36 -2.15 6.24
CA GLY A 123 -9.48 -2.83 5.58
C GLY A 123 -9.83 -4.15 6.26
N LEU A 124 -8.81 -4.95 6.59
CA LEU A 124 -8.97 -6.21 7.30
C LEU A 124 -9.53 -6.03 8.71
N GLN A 125 -9.13 -4.99 9.44
CA GLN A 125 -9.69 -4.68 10.76
C GLN A 125 -11.21 -4.51 10.73
N LEU A 126 -11.77 -3.97 9.65
CA LEU A 126 -13.22 -3.82 9.49
C LEU A 126 -13.93 -5.16 9.29
N LEU A 127 -13.20 -6.19 8.84
CA LEU A 127 -13.72 -7.53 8.57
C LEU A 127 -13.55 -8.48 9.75
N THR A 128 -12.80 -8.10 10.80
CA THR A 128 -12.51 -8.96 11.95
C THR A 128 -13.77 -9.45 12.67
N SER A 129 -14.87 -8.69 12.67
CA SER A 129 -16.12 -9.10 13.31
C SER A 129 -16.79 -10.30 12.63
N GLN A 130 -16.72 -10.38 11.30
CA GLN A 130 -17.33 -11.45 10.51
C GLN A 130 -16.35 -12.57 10.16
N PHE A 131 -15.07 -12.21 9.99
CA PHE A 131 -14.03 -13.07 9.46
C PHE A 131 -12.79 -13.06 10.36
N LYS A 132 -13.00 -13.22 11.68
CA LYS A 132 -11.96 -13.05 12.70
C LYS A 132 -10.65 -13.77 12.38
N LEU A 133 -10.71 -15.09 12.17
CA LEU A 133 -9.53 -15.90 11.86
C LEU A 133 -8.82 -15.39 10.61
N ALA A 134 -9.58 -15.13 9.54
CA ALA A 134 -9.01 -14.72 8.28
C ALA A 134 -8.35 -13.33 8.34
N ALA A 135 -9.03 -12.38 8.99
CA ALA A 135 -8.54 -11.03 9.17
C ALA A 135 -7.29 -11.00 10.06
N GLU A 136 -7.31 -11.68 11.21
CA GLU A 136 -6.18 -11.72 12.14
C GLU A 136 -4.95 -12.38 11.54
N SER A 137 -5.11 -13.53 10.85
CA SER A 137 -4.01 -14.19 10.15
C SER A 137 -3.42 -13.32 9.05
N ALA A 138 -4.25 -12.74 8.19
CA ALA A 138 -3.79 -11.85 7.12
C ALA A 138 -3.08 -10.61 7.67
N MET A 139 -3.61 -10.00 8.73
CA MET A 139 -2.98 -8.84 9.37
C MET A 139 -1.61 -9.17 9.98
N GLY A 140 -1.45 -10.34 10.59
CA GLY A 140 -0.17 -10.80 11.14
C GLY A 140 0.90 -10.92 10.05
N GLU A 141 0.55 -11.51 8.92
CA GLU A 141 1.46 -11.67 7.77
C GLU A 141 1.83 -10.32 7.14
N LEU A 142 0.87 -9.41 6.98
CA LEU A 142 1.14 -8.06 6.48
C LEU A 142 2.06 -7.26 7.41
N ALA A 143 1.92 -7.44 8.73
CA ALA A 143 2.77 -6.79 9.72
C ALA A 143 4.19 -7.34 9.72
N ALA A 144 4.35 -8.63 9.43
CA ALA A 144 5.65 -9.28 9.33
C ALA A 144 6.38 -8.96 8.01
N LEU A 145 5.66 -8.60 6.95
CA LEU A 145 6.21 -8.43 5.60
C LEU A 145 7.51 -7.62 5.48
N PRO A 146 7.68 -6.46 6.15
CA PRO A 146 8.95 -5.72 6.08
C PRO A 146 10.17 -6.52 6.60
N ASN A 147 9.94 -7.52 7.45
CA ASN A 147 10.95 -8.39 8.04
C ASN A 147 11.04 -9.75 7.32
N LEU A 148 10.08 -10.06 6.44
CA LEU A 148 10.09 -11.29 5.65
C LEU A 148 11.05 -11.11 4.47
N GLN A 149 11.76 -12.19 4.11
CA GLN A 149 12.61 -12.23 2.91
C GLN A 149 11.75 -12.32 1.64
N ALA A 150 10.85 -11.35 1.44
CA ALA A 150 9.98 -11.29 0.29
C ALA A 150 10.81 -11.14 -0.99
N ILE A 151 10.51 -11.96 -1.99
CA ILE A 151 11.22 -11.93 -3.26
C ILE A 151 10.58 -10.84 -4.13
N VAL A 152 11.41 -9.90 -4.60
CA VAL A 152 11.01 -8.88 -5.55
C VAL A 152 11.37 -9.37 -6.95
N HIS A 153 10.38 -9.53 -7.81
CA HIS A 153 10.57 -9.98 -9.19
C HIS A 153 10.61 -8.79 -10.15
N SER A 154 11.54 -8.81 -11.11
CA SER A 154 11.75 -7.75 -12.10
C SER A 154 10.80 -7.81 -13.30
N ASP A 155 10.21 -8.97 -13.59
CA ASP A 155 9.48 -9.20 -14.83
C ASP A 155 8.15 -9.94 -14.64
N ALA A 156 7.13 -9.35 -15.28
CA ALA A 156 5.85 -9.91 -15.72
C ALA A 156 4.87 -10.48 -14.68
N ASN A 157 3.76 -9.75 -14.54
CA ASN A 157 2.45 -10.19 -14.07
C ASN A 157 2.09 -11.60 -14.63
N PRO A 158 2.18 -12.68 -13.81
CA PRO A 158 2.07 -14.06 -14.27
C PRO A 158 0.66 -14.48 -14.72
N LEU A 159 -0.33 -13.57 -14.69
CA LEU A 159 -1.73 -13.95 -14.80
C LEU A 159 -2.44 -13.08 -15.84
N VAL A 160 -2.21 -13.39 -17.11
CA VAL A 160 -3.09 -12.95 -18.22
C VAL A 160 -4.55 -13.30 -17.89
N SER A 161 -4.78 -14.50 -17.30
CA SER A 161 -6.11 -14.96 -16.84
C SER A 161 -6.71 -14.10 -15.73
N PHE A 162 -5.88 -13.49 -14.88
CA PHE A 162 -6.38 -12.61 -13.82
C PHE A 162 -6.82 -11.26 -14.37
N ARG A 163 -6.30 -10.79 -15.51
CA ARG A 163 -6.72 -9.50 -16.08
C ARG A 163 -8.21 -9.48 -16.41
N GLU A 164 -8.74 -10.55 -17.00
CA GLU A 164 -10.18 -10.66 -17.29
C GLU A 164 -11.02 -10.70 -16.01
N GLN A 165 -10.57 -11.46 -15.01
CA GLN A 165 -11.23 -11.51 -13.70
C GLN A 165 -11.19 -10.15 -13.00
N TYR A 166 -10.06 -9.46 -13.05
CA TYR A 166 -9.86 -8.12 -12.52
C TYR A 166 -10.85 -7.13 -13.14
N THR A 167 -10.99 -7.11 -14.47
CA THR A 167 -11.96 -6.22 -15.13
C THR A 167 -13.38 -6.49 -14.64
N LYS A 168 -13.80 -7.76 -14.59
CA LYS A 168 -15.14 -8.14 -14.11
C LYS A 168 -15.36 -7.74 -12.65
N LEU A 169 -14.40 -8.03 -11.77
CA LEU A 169 -14.48 -7.73 -10.34
C LEU A 169 -14.48 -6.22 -10.08
N THR A 170 -13.62 -5.46 -10.75
CA THR A 170 -13.53 -4.02 -10.55
C THR A 170 -14.74 -3.28 -11.12
N GLN A 171 -15.31 -3.73 -12.23
CA GLN A 171 -16.59 -3.20 -12.74
C GLN A 171 -17.74 -3.45 -11.76
N HIS A 172 -17.76 -4.60 -11.08
CA HIS A 172 -18.79 -4.90 -10.10
C HIS A 172 -18.60 -4.13 -8.78
N CYS A 173 -17.42 -4.22 -8.17
CA CYS A 173 -17.15 -3.66 -6.85
C CYS A 173 -16.90 -2.15 -6.86
N ARG A 174 -16.46 -1.61 -8.00
CA ARG A 174 -16.17 -0.18 -8.17
C ARG A 174 -16.54 0.26 -9.59
N PRO A 175 -17.85 0.36 -9.90
CA PRO A 175 -18.32 0.64 -11.25
C PRO A 175 -17.77 1.94 -11.82
N ASP A 176 -17.65 2.98 -10.99
CA ASP A 176 -17.02 4.25 -11.36
C ASP A 176 -15.49 4.21 -11.16
N PRO A 177 -14.69 4.22 -12.25
CA PRO A 177 -13.23 4.28 -12.20
C PRO A 177 -12.71 5.54 -11.50
N ALA A 178 -13.46 6.65 -11.57
CA ALA A 178 -13.08 7.95 -11.04
C ALA A 178 -13.58 8.22 -9.61
N CYS A 179 -14.33 7.30 -8.99
CA CYS A 179 -15.10 7.49 -7.74
C CYS A 179 -14.36 8.19 -6.57
N CYS A 180 -13.02 8.20 -6.54
CA CYS A 180 -12.25 8.95 -5.53
C CYS A 180 -12.11 10.46 -5.83
N LYS A 181 -12.59 10.98 -6.96
CA LYS A 181 -12.58 12.41 -7.30
C LYS A 181 -13.80 13.17 -6.76
N ALA A 182 -14.84 12.46 -6.31
CA ALA A 182 -16.07 13.06 -5.78
C ALA A 182 -16.02 13.22 -4.24
N SER A 183 -15.04 13.95 -3.73
CA SER A 183 -15.12 14.50 -2.37
C SER A 183 -14.69 15.97 -2.33
N ARG A 184 -15.44 16.79 -3.07
CA ARG A 184 -15.93 18.06 -2.51
C ARG A 184 -17.44 17.91 -2.40
N HIS A 185 -17.97 18.19 -1.21
CA HIS A 185 -19.38 18.13 -0.80
C HIS A 185 -19.84 16.80 -0.17
N GLY A 186 -19.49 16.62 1.10
CA GLY A 186 -20.45 16.08 2.04
C GLY A 186 -21.47 17.16 2.37
N LEU A 187 -22.67 17.02 1.81
CA LEU A 187 -23.97 17.28 2.44
C LEU A 187 -25.02 16.71 1.46
N CYS A 188 -25.13 15.39 1.40
CA CYS A 188 -26.38 14.76 1.00
C CYS A 188 -27.26 14.68 2.25
N GLY A 189 -28.04 15.72 2.48
CA GLY A 189 -29.32 15.61 3.16
C GLY A 189 -30.37 15.43 2.09
N SER A 190 -30.82 14.20 1.91
CA SER A 190 -32.01 13.85 1.16
C SER A 190 -33.22 14.63 1.64
N ASN A 191 -34.08 15.06 0.73
CA ASN A 191 -35.51 14.75 0.76
C ASN A 191 -36.13 15.04 -0.61
N ILE A 192 -36.68 13.97 -1.21
CA ILE A 192 -37.70 14.05 -2.25
C ILE A 192 -39.04 14.04 -1.51
N LEU A 193 -39.75 15.17 -1.55
CA LEU A 193 -41.17 15.31 -1.91
C LEU A 193 -41.49 16.81 -2.01
#